data_AF-A0A1S8C5Z7-F1
#
_entry.id   AF-A0A1S8C5Z7-F1
#
_cell.length_a   1.000
_cell.length_b   1.000
_cell.length_c   1.000
_cell.angle_alpha   90.00
_cell.angle_beta   90.00
_cell.angle_gamma   90.00
#
_symmetry.space_group_name_H-M   'P 1'
#
loop_
_entity.id
_entity.type
_entity.pdbx_description
1 polymer ?
#
loop_
_entity_poly.entity_id
_entity_poly.type
_entity_poly.pdbx_seq_one_letter_code
_entity_poly.pdbx_strand_id
1 'polypeptide(L)' 'MSDWYRDFANSGVGTTITRQLGLPRPAELRRYEPGQSLLPGPALVGSPARAAAGHRSPDAPR' A
#
# COMPACT_ATOMS: atom_id res chain seq x y z
N MET A 1 18.07 -11.88 5.34
CA MET A 1 17.12 -13.01 5.35
C MET A 1 16.69 -13.30 3.93
N SER A 2 17.08 -14.46 3.37
CA SER A 2 16.40 -15.04 2.20
C SER A 2 15.12 -15.71 2.68
N ASP A 3 14.00 -15.46 1.99
CA ASP A 3 12.70 -16.04 2.32
C ASP A 3 12.48 -17.26 1.43
N TRP A 4 12.89 -18.44 1.92
CA TRP A 4 12.78 -19.70 1.18
C TRP A 4 11.33 -20.04 0.82
N TYR A 5 10.37 -19.63 1.67
CA TYR A 5 8.96 -19.90 1.44
C TYR A 5 8.45 -19.06 0.26
N ARG A 6 8.85 -17.79 0.18
CA ARG A 6 8.56 -16.94 -0.98
C ARG A 6 9.11 -17.54 -2.27
N ASP A 7 10.34 -18.03 -2.25
CA ASP A 7 10.98 -18.60 -3.44
C ASP A 7 10.28 -19.91 -3.86
N PHE A 8 9.92 -20.76 -2.90
CA PHE A 8 9.10 -21.96 -3.16
C PHE A 8 7.73 -21.60 -3.72
N ALA A 9 6.98 -20.71 -3.05
CA ALA A 9 5.62 -20.34 -3.43
C ALA A 9 5.54 -19.68 -4.82
N ASN A 10 6.62 -19.00 -5.26
CA ASN A 10 6.74 -18.38 -6.57
C ASN A 10 7.42 -19.28 -7.64
N SER A 11 7.85 -20.49 -7.28
CA SER A 11 8.35 -21.49 -8.25
C SER A 11 7.19 -22.15 -9.02
N GLY A 12 7.46 -22.77 -10.17
CA GLY A 12 6.41 -23.42 -10.99
C GLY A 12 5.64 -24.52 -10.23
N VAL A 13 6.33 -25.40 -9.51
CA VAL A 13 5.71 -26.47 -8.72
C VAL A 13 5.02 -25.90 -7.48
N GLY A 14 5.69 -25.02 -6.72
CA GLY A 14 5.10 -24.43 -5.52
C GLY A 14 3.89 -23.55 -5.81
N THR A 15 3.84 -22.90 -6.98
CA THR A 15 2.67 -22.14 -7.47
C THR A 15 1.44 -23.03 -7.64
N THR A 16 1.63 -24.28 -8.06
CA THR A 16 0.55 -25.25 -8.25
C THR A 16 0.04 -25.76 -6.91
N ILE A 17 0.96 -26.13 -6.01
CA ILE A 17 0.66 -26.63 -4.67
C ILE A 17 -0.03 -25.55 -3.82
N THR A 18 0.50 -24.33 -3.78
CA THR A 18 -0.09 -23.20 -3.02
C THR A 18 -1.50 -22.87 -3.51
N ARG A 19 -1.74 -22.92 -4.83
CA ARG A 19 -3.06 -22.70 -5.41
C ARG A 19 -4.06 -23.79 -5.02
N GLN A 20 -3.65 -25.06 -5.02
CA GLN A 20 -4.51 -26.18 -4.61
C GLN A 20 -4.89 -26.10 -3.13
N LEU A 21 -3.98 -25.61 -2.29
CA LEU A 21 -4.20 -25.45 -0.86
C LEU A 21 -4.91 -24.14 -0.48
N GLY A 22 -5.23 -23.28 -1.46
CA GLY A 22 -5.84 -21.97 -1.20
C GLY A 22 -4.92 -20.99 -0.45
N LEU A 23 -3.60 -21.21 -0.50
CA LEU A 23 -2.64 -20.34 0.16
C LEU A 23 -2.43 -19.05 -0.64
N PRO A 24 -2.29 -17.89 0.03
CA PRO A 24 -1.98 -16.64 -0.62
C PRO A 24 -0.57 -16.67 -1.24
N ARG A 25 -0.42 -16.04 -2.41
CA ARG A 25 0.88 -15.91 -3.08
C ARG A 25 1.66 -14.72 -2.50
N PRO A 26 2.87 -14.93 -1.98
CA PRO A 26 3.70 -13.84 -1.47
C PRO A 26 4.11 -12.88 -2.60
N ALA A 27 3.82 -11.61 -2.45
CA ALA A 27 4.21 -10.58 -3.42
C ALA A 27 5.73 -10.37 -3.43
N GLU A 28 6.27 -10.03 -4.59
CA GLU A 28 7.66 -9.59 -4.69
C GLU A 28 7.80 -8.18 -4.12
N LEU A 29 8.61 -8.05 -3.07
CA LEU A 29 8.83 -6.77 -2.41
C LEU A 29 9.87 -5.95 -3.18
N ARG A 30 9.47 -4.73 -3.53
CA ARG A 30 10.38 -3.74 -4.13
C ARG A 30 11.55 -3.48 -3.19
N ARG A 31 12.77 -3.47 -3.74
CA ARG A 31 14.02 -3.16 -3.03
C ARG A 31 14.56 -1.79 -3.43
N TYR A 32 15.43 -1.25 -2.57
CA TYR A 32 16.08 0.02 -2.87
C TYR A 32 17.24 -0.20 -3.84
N GLU A 33 17.25 0.54 -4.95
CA GLU A 33 18.33 0.61 -5.93
C GLU A 33 18.74 2.09 -6.12
N PRO A 34 20.03 2.44 -6.05
CA PRO A 34 20.48 3.81 -6.27
C PRO A 34 20.04 4.35 -7.65
N GLY A 35 19.50 5.57 -7.67
CA GLY A 35 19.05 6.22 -8.91
C GLY A 35 17.68 5.74 -9.43
N GLN A 36 17.04 4.77 -8.79
CA GLN A 36 15.67 4.40 -9.18
C GLN A 36 14.68 5.54 -8.88
N SER A 37 13.62 5.64 -9.69
CA SER A 37 12.51 6.55 -9.43
C SER A 37 11.94 6.33 -8.03
N LEU A 38 11.59 7.39 -7.31
CA LEU A 38 11.06 7.28 -5.94
C LEU A 38 9.81 6.39 -5.86
N LEU A 39 8.92 6.51 -6.85
CA LEU A 39 7.68 5.73 -6.93
C LEU A 39 7.65 4.90 -8.22
N PRO A 40 7.01 3.72 -8.18
CA PRO A 40 6.84 2.88 -9.37
C PRO A 40 5.74 3.43 -10.30
N GLY A 41 5.01 4.46 -9.86
CA GLY A 41 3.90 5.08 -10.58
C GLY A 41 3.41 6.35 -9.89
N PRO A 42 2.27 6.91 -10.35
CA PRO A 42 1.70 8.13 -9.80
C PRO A 42 1.31 8.01 -8.32
N ALA A 43 1.38 9.11 -7.59
CA ALA A 43 0.84 9.23 -6.24
C ALA A 43 -0.44 10.06 -6.22
N LEU A 44 -1.41 9.61 -5.40
CA LEU A 44 -2.56 10.43 -5.04
C LEU A 44 -2.19 11.33 -3.86
N VAL A 45 -2.42 12.63 -4.01
CA VAL A 45 -2.18 13.63 -2.97
C VAL A 45 -3.52 14.21 -2.51
N GLY A 46 -3.77 14.16 -1.21
CA GLY A 46 -4.99 14.71 -0.61
C GLY A 46 -4.68 15.39 0.72
N SER A 47 -5.49 16.38 1.09
CA SER A 47 -5.44 17.02 2.41
C SER A 47 -6.82 16.96 3.05
N PRO A 48 -6.93 16.51 4.31
CA PRO A 48 -8.21 16.59 5.01
C PRO A 48 -8.57 18.07 5.20
N ALA A 49 -9.83 18.43 4.92
CA ALA A 49 -10.33 19.75 5.26
C ALA A 49 -10.27 19.88 6.79
N ARG A 50 -9.52 20.87 7.30
CA ARG A 50 -9.61 21.26 8.70
C ARG A 50 -11.06 21.69 8.91
N ALA A 51 -11.83 20.93 9.68
CA ALA A 51 -13.17 21.33 10.07
C ALA A 51 -13.05 22.73 10.67
N ALA A 52 -13.58 23.74 9.97
CA ALA A 52 -13.71 25.06 10.54
C ALA A 52 -14.62 24.88 11.75
N ALA A 53 -14.03 24.96 12.95
CA ALA A 53 -14.80 25.10 14.17
C ALA A 53 -15.66 26.34 13.95
N GLY A 54 -16.95 26.13 13.72
CA GLY A 54 -17.91 27.20 13.58
C GLY A 54 -17.95 27.97 14.88
N HIS A 55 -17.12 29.01 15.00
CA HIS A 55 -17.47 30.11 15.87
C HIS A 55 -18.73 30.71 15.26
N ARG A 56 -19.90 30.36 15.78
CA ARG A 56 -21.12 31.09 15.46
C ARG A 56 -21.08 32.31 16.37
N SER A 57 -20.57 33.43 15.87
CA SER A 57 -20.71 34.72 16.55
C SER A 57 -22.20 34.99 16.78
N PRO A 58 -22.65 35.23 18.01
CA PRO A 58 -24.01 35.67 18.28
C PRO A 58 -24.03 37.20 18.18
N ASP A 59 -24.03 37.74 16.97
CA ASP A 59 -24.45 39.13 16.80
C ASP A 59 -25.03 39.36 15.40
N ALA A 60 -26.35 39.49 15.35
CA ALA A 60 -27.08 40.07 14.23
C ALA A 60 -28.24 40.88 14.82
N PRO A 61 -28.27 42.22 14.64
CA PRO A 61 -29.32 43.07 15.18
C PRO A 61 -30.55 43.07 14.28
N ARG A 62 -31.74 42.98 14.90
CA ARG A 62 -32.86 43.91 14.70
C ARG A 62 -33.70 43.98 15.96
#